data_AF-A0AAU7EFR9-F1
#
_entry.id   AF-A0AAU7EFR9-F1
#
_cell.length_a   1.000
_cell.length_b   1.000
_cell.length_c   1.000
_cell.angle_alpha   90.00
_cell.angle_beta   90.00
_cell.angle_gamma   90.00
#
_symmetry.space_group_name_H-M   'P 1'
#
loop_
_entity.id
_entity.type
_entity.pdbx_description
1 polymer ?
#
loop_
_entity_poly.entity_id
_entity_poly.type
_entity_poly.pdbx_seq_one_letter_code
_entity_poly.pdbx_strand_id
1 'polypeptide(L)' 'MAKLYSENSIKKLNEREPRQETVNFILNYSKALSVISCNKIKFEALLN' A
#
# COMPACT_ATOMS: atom_id res chain seq x y z
N MET A 1 -21.62 10.78 9.61
CA MET A 1 -20.60 9.77 9.97
C MET A 1 -19.55 10.45 10.82
N ALA A 2 -19.24 9.92 12.00
CA ALA A 2 -18.18 10.48 12.83
C ALA A 2 -16.82 10.29 12.13
N LYS A 3 -15.98 11.33 12.10
CA LYS A 3 -14.62 11.24 11.56
C LYS A 3 -13.75 10.42 12.53
N LEU A 4 -13.79 9.09 12.42
CA LEU A 4 -13.03 8.15 13.27
C LEU A 4 -11.51 8.35 13.23
N TYR A 5 -11.01 9.06 12.22
CA TYR A 5 -9.58 9.29 12.00
C TYR A 5 -9.12 10.73 12.25
N SER A 6 -10.03 11.64 12.64
CA SER A 6 -9.70 13.06 12.76
C SER A 6 -9.31 13.44 14.18
N GLU A 7 -8.18 14.14 14.25
CA GLU A 7 -7.71 15.06 15.30
C GLU A 7 -6.83 14.53 16.43
N ASN A 8 -7.06 13.35 17.03
CA ASN A 8 -6.33 12.99 18.26
C ASN A 8 -5.20 11.95 18.11
N SER A 9 -5.12 11.24 16.98
CA SER A 9 -4.12 10.17 16.75
C SER A 9 -2.83 10.65 16.06
N ILE A 10 -2.84 11.85 15.47
CA ILE A 10 -1.73 12.37 14.66
C ILE A 10 -0.52 12.73 15.52
N LYS A 11 -0.72 13.15 16.78
CA LYS A 11 0.38 13.50 17.71
C LYS A 11 1.31 12.32 18.06
N LYS A 12 0.91 11.07 17.80
CA LYS A 12 1.71 9.85 18.04
C LYS A 12 2.18 9.15 16.75
N LEU A 13 2.03 9.81 15.60
CA LEU A 13 2.26 9.15 14.31
C LEU A 13 3.76 9.02 13.97
N ASN A 14 4.61 9.87 14.54
CA ASN A 14 6.06 9.87 14.31
C ASN A 14 6.78 8.62 14.82
N GLU A 15 6.15 7.80 15.68
CA GLU A 15 6.73 6.58 16.27
C GLU A 15 6.17 5.28 15.68
N ARG A 16 5.25 5.35 14.72
CA ARG A 16 4.57 4.17 14.18
C ARG A 16 5.15 3.81 12.83
N GLU A 17 6.39 3.35 12.83
CA GLU A 17 6.92 2.65 11.67
C GLU A 17 6.12 1.36 11.45
N PRO A 18 5.81 1.01 10.18
CA PRO A 18 5.20 -0.26 9.88
C PRO A 18 6.12 -1.40 10.33
N ARG A 19 5.53 -2.50 10.81
CA ARG A 19 6.30 -3.70 11.13
C ARG A 19 7.03 -4.18 9.87
N GLN A 20 8.22 -4.75 10.04
CA GLN A 20 9.01 -5.27 8.93
C GLN A 20 8.22 -6.28 8.06
N GLU A 21 7.36 -7.10 8.69
CA GLU A 21 6.46 -8.03 8.01
C GLU A 21 5.51 -7.32 7.04
N THR A 22 4.94 -6.18 7.43
CA THR A 22 4.04 -5.40 6.60
C THR A 22 4.78 -4.79 5.41
N VAL A 23 5.99 -4.28 5.63
CA VAL A 23 6.85 -3.75 4.55
C VAL A 23 7.19 -4.87 3.56
N ASN A 24 7.62 -6.03 4.07
CA ASN A 24 7.95 -7.18 3.24
C ASN A 24 6.73 -7.71 2.48
N PHE A 25 5.56 -7.75 3.12
CA PHE A 25 4.31 -8.16 2.47
C PHE A 25 3.97 -7.27 1.28
N ILE A 26 3.97 -5.94 1.47
CA ILE A 26 3.68 -4.98 0.40
C ILE A 26 4.73 -5.11 -0.71
N LEU A 27 6.02 -5.14 -0.38
CA LEU A 27 7.10 -5.25 -1.37
C LEU A 27 7.02 -6.55 -2.18
N ASN A 28 6.78 -7.68 -1.53
CA ASN A 28 6.66 -8.97 -2.21
C ASN A 28 5.41 -9.01 -3.07
N TYR A 29 4.30 -8.46 -2.59
CA TYR A 29 3.07 -8.34 -3.36
C TYR A 29 3.27 -7.47 -4.61
N SER A 30 3.87 -6.29 -4.48
CA SER A 30 4.19 -5.43 -5.62
C SER A 30 5.13 -6.09 -6.63
N LYS A 31 6.11 -6.88 -6.17
CA LYS A 31 7.00 -7.66 -7.05
C LYS A 31 6.29 -8.78 -7.80
N ALA A 32 5.20 -9.31 -7.23
CA ALA A 32 4.38 -10.33 -7.89
C ALA A 32 3.45 -9.74 -8.96
N LEU A 33 3.35 -8.41 -9.05
CA LEU A 33 2.54 -7.73 -10.06
C LEU A 33 3.39 -7.31 -11.26
N SER A 34 2.79 -7.40 -12.43
CA SER A 34 3.33 -6.93 -13.70
C SER A 34 2.45 -5.84 -14.27
N VAL A 35 3.07 -4.75 -14.73
CA VAL A 35 2.35 -3.66 -15.40
C VAL A 35 2.22 -4.00 -16.87
N ILE A 36 1.00 -4.27 -17.31
CA ILE A 36 0.66 -4.54 -18.71
C ILE A 36 0.11 -3.26 -19.33
N SER A 37 0.74 -2.81 -20.41
CA SER A 37 0.23 -1.71 -21.22
C SER A 37 -0.45 -2.25 -22.47
N CYS A 38 -1.75 -2.00 -22.62
CA CYS A 38 -2.51 -2.30 -23.82
C CYS A 38 -3.10 -1.00 -24.39
N ASN A 39 -2.66 -0.63 -25.61
CA ASN A 39 -3.04 0.62 -26.26
C ASN A 39 -2.79 1.86 -25.38
N LYS A 40 -3.87 2.48 -24.89
CA LYS A 40 -3.85 3.66 -24.02
C LYS A 40 -4.11 3.34 -22.54
N ILE A 41 -4.32 2.07 -22.20
CA ILE A 41 -4.70 1.62 -20.87
C ILE A 41 -3.54 0.81 -20.26
N LYS A 42 -3.23 1.10 -19.01
CA LYS A 42 -2.24 0.36 -18.22
C LYS A 42 -2.97 -0.27 -17.04
N PHE A 43 -2.70 -1.53 -16.77
CA PHE A 43 -3.25 -2.24 -15.64
C PHE A 43 -2.23 -3.23 -15.07
N GLU A 44 -2.42 -3.59 -13.80
CA GLU A 44 -1.57 -4.53 -13.09
C GLU A 44 -2.21 -5.92 -13.14
N ALA A 45 -1.39 -6.95 -13.37
CA ALA A 45 -1.80 -8.34 -13.33
C ALA A 45 -0.78 -9.15 -12.52
N LEU A 46 -1.24 -10.24 -11.88
CA LEU A 46 -0.33 -11.16 -11.22
C LEU A 46 0.56 -11.84 -12.27
N LEU A 47 1.88 -11.79 -12.04
CA LEU A 47 2.88 -12.50 -12.83
C LEU A 47 2.80 -13.98 -12.45
N ASN A 48 2.29 -14.81 -13.37
CA ASN A 48 2.06 -16.26 -13.17
C ASN A 48 3.36 -17.07 -13.17
#